data_AF-A0A0L8H3F1-F1
#
_entry.id   AF-A0A0L8H3F1-F1
#
_cell.length_a   1.000
_cell.length_b   1.000
_cell.length_c   1.000
_cell.angle_alpha   90.00
_cell.angle_beta   90.00
_cell.angle_gamma   90.00
#
_symmetry.space_group_name_H-M   'P 1'
#
loop_
_entity.id
_entity.type
_entity.pdbx_description
1 polymer ?
#
loop_
_entity_poly.entity_id
_entity_poly.type
_entity_poly.pdbx_seq_one_letter_code
_entity_poly.pdbx_strand_id
1 'polypeptide(L)'
;MYQFPSTDPTVTIVLLVNLATILTGATDQNFDEAYYKSLVPGYSYGYLQTSQTDKFYPSRSQLECAIIALNSQSEFFSYNKVSQVCKNYSPKNIMTVINMLDSNEISYYKSSEWIKAYALSMGANSLIYNSILNIGSPSTWNVDKCNGDYCPNFFRHPILDIWNKLPIDQVKLVLYKNQTAVVTMVFNGRNTTLENWFSDKNLESSPWDDLATSSKNSFSMVGVV
;
A
#
# COMPACT_ATOMS: atom_id res chain seq x y z
N MET A 1 7.58 27.15 -6.20
CA MET A 1 8.23 26.44 -5.07
C MET A 1 7.19 25.50 -4.49
N TYR A 2 7.29 24.20 -4.78
CA TYR A 2 6.38 23.19 -4.21
C TYR A 2 7.16 22.34 -3.21
N GLN A 3 7.57 22.95 -2.10
CA GLN A 3 7.65 22.18 -0.87
C GLN A 3 6.22 21.79 -0.51
N PHE A 4 6.00 20.59 0.02
CA PHE A 4 4.74 20.28 0.71
C PHE A 4 4.47 21.43 1.68
N PRO A 5 3.40 22.21 1.47
CA PRO A 5 3.21 23.43 2.22
C PRO A 5 3.06 23.08 3.71
N SER A 6 3.84 23.78 4.55
CA SER A 6 3.52 23.91 5.97
C SER A 6 2.24 24.74 6.09
N THR A 7 1.09 24.10 5.87
CA THR A 7 -0.21 24.75 6.00
C THR A 7 -1.12 23.94 6.88
N ASP A 8 -1.60 24.59 7.94
CA ASP A 8 -2.81 24.33 8.73
C ASP A 8 -3.01 22.90 9.28
N PRO A 9 -3.52 22.74 10.50
CA PRO A 9 -3.53 21.45 11.22
C PRO A 9 -4.48 20.38 10.67
N THR A 10 -5.00 20.50 9.44
CA THR A 10 -5.97 19.55 8.86
C THR A 10 -5.76 19.29 7.36
N VAL A 11 -4.51 19.09 6.93
CA VAL A 11 -4.23 18.44 5.64
C VAL A 11 -3.85 16.97 5.89
N THR A 12 -4.61 16.05 5.31
CA THR A 12 -4.33 14.61 5.37
C THR A 12 -3.74 14.16 4.04
N ILE A 13 -2.52 13.65 4.07
CA ILE A 13 -1.86 13.02 2.95
C ILE A 13 -2.24 11.56 2.94
N VAL A 14 -2.76 11.07 1.81
CA VAL A 14 -3.00 9.65 1.59
C VAL A 14 -2.25 9.23 0.34
N LEU A 15 -1.37 8.25 0.52
CA LEU A 15 -0.67 7.59 -0.56
C LEU A 15 -1.36 6.26 -0.85
N LEU A 16 -1.85 6.14 -2.07
CA LEU A 16 -2.47 4.94 -2.61
C LEU A 16 -1.52 4.35 -3.66
N VAL A 17 -1.17 3.08 -3.53
CA VAL A 17 -0.29 2.38 -4.48
C VAL A 17 -1.14 1.40 -5.29
N ASN A 18 -0.93 1.35 -6.61
CA ASN A 18 -1.55 0.34 -7.46
C ASN A 18 -0.52 -0.72 -7.87
N LEU A 19 -0.84 -1.98 -7.60
CA LEU A 19 -0.04 -3.14 -7.97
C LEU A 19 -0.63 -3.77 -9.24
N ALA A 20 -0.37 -3.19 -10.42
CA ALA A 20 -0.94 -3.73 -11.65
C ALA A 20 -0.23 -4.99 -12.17
N THR A 21 -0.85 -5.58 -13.19
CA THR A 21 -0.47 -6.85 -13.82
C THR A 21 0.31 -6.50 -15.07
N ILE A 22 1.31 -7.30 -15.40
CA ILE A 22 1.78 -7.42 -16.78
C ILE A 22 1.43 -8.84 -17.23
N LEU A 23 0.74 -8.92 -18.37
CA LEU A 23 0.57 -10.15 -19.15
C LEU A 23 1.93 -10.81 -19.33
N THR A 24 2.12 -11.98 -18.72
CA THR A 24 3.24 -12.86 -19.08
C THR A 24 2.67 -14.22 -19.40
N GLY A 25 2.85 -14.61 -20.67
CA GLY A 25 2.27 -15.79 -21.26
C GLY A 25 2.57 -17.08 -20.50
N ALA A 26 1.57 -17.95 -20.55
CA ALA A 26 1.64 -19.40 -20.47
C ALA A 26 2.52 -19.98 -19.35
N THR A 27 1.96 -20.06 -18.14
CA THR A 27 1.96 -21.31 -17.36
C THR A 27 0.70 -21.33 -16.49
N ASP A 28 -0.15 -22.34 -16.73
CA ASP A 28 -1.42 -22.66 -16.07
C ASP A 28 -2.59 -21.68 -16.24
N GLN A 29 -3.29 -21.85 -17.37
CA GLN A 29 -4.56 -21.21 -17.75
C GLN A 29 -5.75 -21.54 -16.82
N ASN A 30 -5.66 -21.31 -15.51
CA ASN A 30 -6.84 -21.41 -14.65
C ASN A 30 -6.90 -20.40 -13.48
N PHE A 31 -6.11 -19.32 -13.52
CA PHE A 31 -6.16 -18.25 -12.51
C PHE A 31 -6.07 -16.82 -13.04
N ASP A 32 -6.11 -16.64 -14.36
CA ASP A 32 -5.90 -15.34 -15.01
C ASP A 32 -7.21 -14.59 -15.40
N GLU A 33 -8.36 -15.00 -14.84
CA GLU A 33 -9.60 -14.20 -14.93
C GLU A 33 -9.88 -13.44 -13.61
N ALA A 34 -8.97 -12.48 -13.37
CA ALA A 34 -9.28 -11.06 -13.16
C ALA A 34 -9.48 -10.45 -11.75
N TYR A 35 -9.47 -11.19 -10.64
CA TYR A 35 -9.67 -10.55 -9.33
C TYR A 35 -8.47 -10.52 -8.39
N TYR A 36 -7.63 -11.55 -8.33
CA TYR A 36 -6.54 -11.63 -7.35
C TYR A 36 -5.21 -12.05 -7.95
N LYS A 37 -4.11 -11.56 -7.37
CA LYS A 37 -2.73 -11.90 -7.73
C LYS A 37 -1.95 -12.37 -6.53
N SER A 38 -1.02 -13.30 -6.74
CA SER A 38 -0.11 -13.76 -5.69
C SER A 38 0.89 -12.67 -5.31
N LEU A 39 1.10 -12.51 -4.00
CA LEU A 39 2.31 -11.92 -3.46
C LEU A 39 3.49 -12.89 -3.62
N VAL A 40 4.70 -12.34 -3.60
CA VAL A 40 5.94 -13.12 -3.62
C VAL A 40 5.98 -14.06 -2.40
N PRO A 41 6.56 -15.27 -2.50
CA PRO A 41 6.71 -16.18 -1.38
C PRO A 41 7.37 -15.52 -0.15
N GLY A 42 6.94 -15.91 1.05
CA GLY A 42 7.44 -15.36 2.32
C GLY A 42 6.70 -14.13 2.84
N TYR A 43 5.66 -13.66 2.13
CA TYR A 43 4.78 -12.60 2.60
C TYR A 43 3.39 -13.15 2.89
N SER A 44 2.93 -12.91 4.12
CA SER A 44 1.55 -13.19 4.52
C SER A 44 0.91 -11.98 5.19
N TYR A 45 -0.43 -11.93 5.13
CA TYR A 45 -1.21 -10.97 5.86
C TYR A 45 -1.47 -11.47 7.29
N GLY A 46 -1.24 -10.61 8.26
CA GLY A 46 -1.69 -10.77 9.63
C GLY A 46 -2.40 -9.53 10.13
N TYR A 47 -2.85 -9.58 11.37
CA TYR A 47 -3.63 -8.53 12.02
C TYR A 47 -2.76 -7.79 13.05
N LEU A 48 -2.98 -6.49 13.24
CA LEU A 48 -2.42 -5.72 14.36
C LEU A 48 -3.24 -5.88 15.65
N GLN A 49 -4.50 -6.33 15.57
CA GLN A 49 -5.38 -6.48 16.73
C GLN A 49 -6.02 -7.86 16.74
N THR A 50 -5.92 -8.54 17.88
CA THR A 50 -6.38 -9.91 18.17
C THR A 50 -7.91 -10.06 18.26
N SER A 51 -8.69 -9.14 17.68
CA SER A 51 -10.14 -9.03 17.96
C SER A 51 -11.06 -9.07 16.74
N GLN A 52 -10.56 -9.31 15.52
CA GLN A 52 -11.44 -9.74 14.44
C GLN A 52 -11.45 -11.27 14.40
N THR A 53 -12.66 -11.84 14.40
CA THR A 53 -12.88 -13.27 14.28
C THR A 53 -12.27 -13.74 12.97
N ASP A 54 -11.10 -14.36 13.06
CA ASP A 54 -10.47 -15.03 11.95
C ASP A 54 -11.49 -15.97 11.30
N LYS A 55 -11.85 -15.68 10.05
CA LYS A 55 -12.67 -16.61 9.30
C LYS A 55 -11.74 -17.52 8.53
N PHE A 56 -11.32 -18.57 9.23
CA PHE A 56 -10.68 -19.72 8.61
C PHE A 56 -11.74 -20.56 7.93
N TYR A 57 -11.50 -20.88 6.67
CA TYR A 57 -12.36 -21.77 5.92
C TYR A 57 -11.53 -22.96 5.45
N PRO A 58 -11.98 -24.20 5.67
CA PRO A 58 -11.44 -25.33 4.94
C PRO A 58 -11.72 -25.08 3.45
N SER A 59 -10.71 -25.23 2.61
CA SER A 59 -10.82 -24.96 1.19
C SER A 59 -9.98 -25.96 0.40
N ARG A 60 -10.64 -26.67 -0.52
CA ARG A 60 -10.03 -27.75 -1.30
C ARG A 60 -9.09 -27.22 -2.38
N SER A 61 -9.14 -25.92 -2.67
CA SER A 61 -8.30 -25.30 -3.69
C SER A 61 -8.15 -23.80 -3.44
N GLN A 62 -7.08 -23.23 -4.01
CA GLN A 62 -6.89 -21.79 -4.07
C GLN A 62 -8.09 -21.07 -4.71
N LEU A 63 -8.75 -21.69 -5.71
CA LEU A 63 -9.87 -21.09 -6.44
C LEU A 63 -11.09 -20.90 -5.54
N GLU A 64 -11.41 -21.93 -4.77
CA GLU A 64 -12.48 -21.85 -3.77
C GLU A 64 -12.18 -20.77 -2.72
N CYS A 65 -10.93 -20.64 -2.29
CA CYS A 65 -10.51 -19.57 -1.38
C CYS A 65 -10.69 -18.16 -2.00
N ALA A 66 -10.32 -17.98 -3.28
CA ALA A 66 -10.51 -16.73 -3.99
C ALA A 66 -11.99 -16.35 -4.13
N ILE A 67 -12.88 -17.32 -4.38
CA ILE A 67 -14.33 -17.11 -4.45
C ILE A 67 -14.88 -16.66 -3.09
N ILE A 68 -14.42 -17.29 -1.99
CA ILE A 68 -14.80 -16.91 -0.63
C ILE A 68 -14.37 -15.46 -0.34
N ALA A 69 -13.15 -15.09 -0.72
CA ALA A 69 -12.62 -13.74 -0.55
C ALA A 69 -13.40 -12.70 -1.36
N LEU A 70 -13.77 -13.05 -2.60
CA LEU A 70 -14.57 -12.16 -3.45
C LEU A 70 -15.96 -11.90 -2.85
N ASN A 71 -16.62 -12.96 -2.38
CA ASN A 71 -17.96 -12.87 -1.77
C ASN A 71 -17.98 -12.08 -0.46
N SER A 72 -16.86 -12.04 0.27
CA SER A 72 -16.73 -11.23 1.48
C SER A 72 -16.21 -9.81 1.22
N GLN A 73 -15.99 -9.42 -0.05
CA GLN A 73 -15.38 -8.15 -0.44
C GLN A 73 -13.99 -7.92 0.18
N SER A 74 -13.22 -8.99 0.32
CA SER A 74 -11.91 -8.91 0.94
C SER A 74 -10.86 -8.48 -0.07
N GLU A 75 -10.04 -7.49 0.28
CA GLU A 75 -8.93 -7.05 -0.58
C GLU A 75 -7.80 -8.08 -0.64
N PHE A 76 -7.72 -8.96 0.38
CA PHE A 76 -6.62 -9.89 0.56
C PHE A 76 -7.09 -11.24 1.09
N PHE A 77 -6.40 -12.32 0.71
CA PHE A 77 -6.56 -13.65 1.29
C PHE A 77 -5.25 -14.41 1.28
N SER A 78 -5.13 -15.47 2.08
CA SER A 78 -4.04 -16.43 1.99
C SER A 78 -4.58 -17.85 1.89
N TYR A 79 -3.81 -18.70 1.22
CA TYR A 79 -4.13 -20.10 1.03
C TYR A 79 -2.90 -20.96 1.37
N ASN A 80 -3.08 -21.91 2.27
CA ASN A 80 -2.06 -22.90 2.58
C ASN A 80 -2.31 -24.20 1.80
N LYS A 81 -1.36 -24.56 0.93
CA LYS A 81 -1.49 -25.72 0.04
C LYS A 81 -1.48 -27.07 0.77
N VAL A 82 -0.83 -27.14 1.94
CA VAL A 82 -0.69 -28.38 2.72
C VAL A 82 -1.87 -28.56 3.65
N SER A 83 -2.20 -27.53 4.44
CA SER A 83 -3.31 -27.61 5.39
C SER A 83 -4.68 -27.39 4.76
N GLN A 84 -4.73 -26.94 3.49
CA GLN A 84 -5.97 -26.63 2.77
C GLN A 84 -6.84 -25.60 3.53
N VAL A 85 -6.17 -24.66 4.20
CA VAL A 85 -6.82 -23.59 4.95
C VAL A 85 -6.78 -22.30 4.14
N CYS A 86 -7.95 -21.70 3.98
CA CYS A 86 -8.14 -20.37 3.45
C CYS A 86 -8.27 -19.37 4.61
N LYS A 87 -7.47 -18.30 4.57
CA LYS A 87 -7.59 -17.16 5.48
C LYS A 87 -8.04 -15.95 4.69
N ASN A 88 -9.05 -15.29 5.19
CA ASN A 88 -9.65 -14.16 4.51
C ASN A 88 -9.57 -12.91 5.37
N TYR A 89 -9.09 -11.81 4.80
CA TYR A 89 -8.79 -10.60 5.56
C TYR A 89 -9.84 -9.53 5.24
N SER A 90 -10.45 -8.94 6.27
CA SER A 90 -11.35 -7.81 6.07
C SER A 90 -10.56 -6.56 5.64
N PRO A 91 -11.15 -5.68 4.80
CA PRO A 91 -10.49 -4.44 4.32
C PRO A 91 -10.16 -3.44 5.43
N LYS A 92 -10.68 -3.65 6.65
CA LYS A 92 -10.35 -2.83 7.83
C LYS A 92 -9.07 -3.30 8.54
N ASN A 93 -8.46 -4.40 8.09
CA ASN A 93 -7.29 -4.97 8.73
C ASN A 93 -6.01 -4.46 8.10
N ILE A 94 -5.04 -4.18 8.96
CA ILE A 94 -3.71 -3.72 8.57
C ILE A 94 -2.85 -4.97 8.41
N MET A 95 -2.32 -5.20 7.20
CA MET A 95 -1.39 -6.29 6.91
C MET A 95 -0.23 -6.26 7.91
N THR A 96 -0.04 -7.32 8.70
CA THR A 96 1.23 -7.59 9.37
C THR A 96 1.96 -8.70 8.63
N VAL A 97 3.26 -8.53 8.41
CA VAL A 97 4.09 -9.55 7.76
C VAL A 97 4.24 -10.71 8.75
N ILE A 98 3.49 -11.80 8.58
CA ILE A 98 3.73 -13.01 9.37
C ILE A 98 4.77 -13.87 8.65
N ASN A 99 5.90 -14.00 9.33
CA ASN A 99 7.03 -14.91 9.20
C ASN A 99 7.22 -15.67 7.86
N MET A 100 8.40 -15.48 7.27
CA MET A 100 8.90 -16.05 6.01
C MET A 100 9.10 -17.59 6.00
N LEU A 101 8.54 -18.32 6.97
CA LEU A 101 8.92 -19.71 7.26
C LEU A 101 7.95 -20.76 6.72
N ASP A 102 6.72 -20.38 6.32
CA ASP A 102 5.81 -21.32 5.66
C ASP A 102 5.72 -21.05 4.16
N SER A 103 6.59 -21.72 3.39
CA SER A 103 6.55 -21.69 1.92
C SER A 103 5.26 -22.25 1.33
N ASN A 104 4.42 -22.91 2.14
CA ASN A 104 3.16 -23.49 1.69
C ASN A 104 2.00 -22.50 1.77
N GLU A 105 2.15 -21.40 2.51
CA GLU A 105 1.17 -20.31 2.58
C GLU A 105 1.50 -19.24 1.54
N ILE A 106 0.59 -19.05 0.58
CA ILE A 106 0.70 -17.99 -0.44
C ILE A 106 -0.41 -16.98 -0.17
N SER A 107 -0.04 -15.71 -0.15
CA SER A 107 -0.99 -14.61 -0.01
C SER A 107 -1.31 -13.95 -1.34
N TYR A 108 -2.50 -13.39 -1.43
CA TYR A 108 -3.07 -12.82 -2.62
C TYR A 108 -3.68 -11.46 -2.34
N TYR A 109 -3.63 -10.57 -3.33
CA TYR A 109 -4.22 -9.23 -3.27
C TYR A 109 -5.11 -8.97 -4.48
N LYS A 110 -6.14 -8.16 -4.28
CA LYS A 110 -7.10 -7.82 -5.33
C LYS A 110 -6.45 -6.92 -6.40
N SER A 111 -6.52 -7.31 -7.66
CA SER A 111 -5.74 -6.70 -8.75
C SER A 111 -6.30 -5.40 -9.31
N SER A 112 -7.57 -5.09 -9.05
CA SER A 112 -8.31 -3.99 -9.69
C SER A 112 -8.44 -2.73 -8.83
N GLU A 113 -7.85 -2.70 -7.64
CA GLU A 113 -8.08 -1.64 -6.65
C GLU A 113 -6.78 -1.00 -6.17
N TRP A 114 -6.89 0.28 -5.83
CA TRP A 114 -5.81 1.04 -5.22
C TRP A 114 -5.62 0.57 -3.78
N ILE A 115 -4.44 0.06 -3.47
CA ILE A 115 -4.10 -0.34 -2.10
C ILE A 115 -3.66 0.89 -1.34
N LYS A 116 -4.35 1.21 -0.25
CA LYS A 116 -3.89 2.24 0.68
C LYS A 116 -2.60 1.76 1.34
N ALA A 117 -1.49 2.41 1.05
CA ALA A 117 -0.18 2.01 1.56
C ALA A 117 0.34 2.96 2.64
N TYR A 118 -0.08 4.21 2.64
CA TYR A 118 0.33 5.18 3.65
C TYR A 118 -0.70 6.29 3.81
N ALA A 119 -0.91 6.76 5.03
CA ALA A 119 -1.64 7.99 5.29
C ALA A 119 -1.10 8.70 6.52
N LEU A 120 -1.09 10.03 6.48
CA LEU A 120 -0.65 10.87 7.57
C LEU A 120 -1.52 12.14 7.59
N SER A 121 -2.08 12.49 8.75
CA SER A 121 -2.57 13.85 8.98
C SER A 121 -1.40 14.71 9.45
N MET A 122 -1.07 15.76 8.71
CA MET A 122 0.13 16.55 8.99
C MET A 122 0.04 17.27 10.34
N GLY A 123 0.90 16.87 11.28
CA GLY A 123 1.25 17.67 12.46
C GLY A 123 2.56 18.42 12.22
N ALA A 124 2.84 19.45 13.02
CA ALA A 124 4.14 20.12 13.00
C ALA A 124 5.26 19.11 13.31
N ASN A 125 6.37 19.19 12.56
CA ASN A 125 7.60 18.41 12.73
C ASN A 125 7.52 16.88 12.47
N SER A 126 6.53 16.39 11.73
CA SER A 126 6.49 14.98 11.33
C SER A 126 7.63 14.63 10.35
N LEU A 127 8.39 13.57 10.65
CA LEU A 127 9.49 13.07 9.83
C LEU A 127 8.98 12.12 8.75
N ILE A 128 8.25 12.67 7.76
CA ILE A 128 7.57 11.91 6.69
C ILE A 128 8.53 11.00 5.91
N TYR A 129 9.72 11.52 5.57
CA TYR A 129 10.72 10.75 4.85
C TYR A 129 11.13 9.49 5.64
N ASN A 130 11.40 9.66 6.94
CA ASN A 130 11.78 8.56 7.82
C ASN A 130 10.63 7.56 8.01
N SER A 131 9.40 8.04 8.22
CA SER A 131 8.25 7.15 8.41
C SER A 131 7.95 6.35 7.16
N ILE A 132 7.97 6.95 5.96
CA ILE A 132 7.77 6.20 4.72
C ILE A 132 8.85 5.13 4.55
N LEU A 133 10.12 5.48 4.76
CA LEU A 133 11.25 4.56 4.59
C LEU A 133 11.49 3.61 5.77
N ASN A 134 10.66 3.67 6.82
CA ASN A 134 10.82 2.87 8.03
C ASN A 134 12.16 3.08 8.75
N ILE A 135 12.68 4.31 8.73
CA ILE A 135 13.95 4.69 9.36
C ILE A 135 13.69 5.12 10.81
N GLY A 136 14.00 4.26 11.78
CA GLY A 136 13.74 4.51 13.21
C GLY A 136 12.45 3.85 13.69
N SER A 137 11.73 4.48 14.61
CA SER A 137 10.47 3.95 15.18
C SER A 137 9.35 4.99 15.11
N PRO A 138 8.07 4.56 15.17
CA PRO A 138 6.91 5.48 15.19
C PRO A 138 7.03 6.62 16.20
N SER A 139 7.54 6.32 17.41
CA SER A 139 7.80 7.30 18.46
C SER A 139 8.80 8.39 18.05
N THR A 140 9.75 8.09 17.16
CA THR A 140 10.76 9.05 16.66
C THR A 140 10.29 9.84 15.45
N TRP A 141 9.27 9.36 14.73
CA TRP A 141 8.80 10.03 13.51
C TRP A 141 7.92 11.24 13.80
N ASN A 142 7.47 11.43 15.04
CA ASN A 142 6.60 12.53 15.43
C ASN A 142 5.36 12.64 14.51
N VAL A 143 4.81 11.48 14.15
CA VAL A 143 3.63 11.34 13.28
C VAL A 143 2.33 11.33 14.08
N ASP A 144 2.39 11.45 15.41
CA ASP A 144 1.36 10.89 16.27
C ASP A 144 0.88 11.73 17.47
N LYS A 145 -0.45 11.72 17.62
CA LYS A 145 -1.19 11.66 18.90
C LYS A 145 -1.88 10.28 18.97
N CYS A 146 -1.15 9.21 19.27
CA CYS A 146 -1.75 7.86 19.38
C CYS A 146 -2.54 7.70 20.69
N ASN A 147 -3.57 6.86 20.64
CA ASN A 147 -4.28 6.34 21.80
C ASN A 147 -3.87 4.87 22.00
N GLY A 148 -2.79 4.63 22.77
CA GLY A 148 -2.17 3.31 22.86
C GLY A 148 -1.51 2.92 21.52
N ASP A 149 -1.76 1.71 21.04
CA ASP A 149 -1.24 1.21 19.75
C ASP A 149 -1.98 1.76 18.53
N TYR A 150 -3.06 2.50 18.74
CA TYR A 150 -3.87 3.06 17.65
C TYR A 150 -3.52 4.52 17.40
N CYS A 151 -3.04 4.80 16.19
CA CYS A 151 -2.65 6.13 15.75
C CYS A 151 -3.65 6.62 14.68
N PRO A 152 -4.70 7.37 15.04
CA PRO A 152 -5.79 7.72 14.11
C PRO A 152 -5.32 8.54 12.91
N ASN A 153 -4.21 9.25 13.07
CA ASN A 153 -3.67 10.18 12.09
C ASN A 153 -2.46 9.63 11.34
N PHE A 154 -2.09 8.37 11.56
CA PHE A 154 -0.95 7.76 10.92
C PHE A 154 -1.27 6.33 10.52
N PHE A 155 -0.90 5.99 9.29
CA PHE A 155 -1.04 4.66 8.74
C PHE A 155 0.14 4.40 7.82
N ARG A 156 0.83 3.30 8.05
CA ARG A 156 1.89 2.81 7.16
C ARG A 156 1.70 1.31 6.97
N HIS A 157 1.46 0.92 5.73
CA HIS A 157 1.29 -0.48 5.36
C HIS A 157 2.67 -1.11 5.12
N PRO A 158 2.97 -2.31 5.66
CA PRO A 158 4.26 -3.01 5.44
C PRO A 158 4.55 -3.40 3.99
N ILE A 159 3.61 -3.16 3.07
CA ILE A 159 3.81 -3.39 1.63
C ILE A 159 4.89 -2.47 1.06
N LEU A 160 5.11 -1.33 1.71
CA LEU A 160 6.19 -0.41 1.38
C LEU A 160 7.57 -1.03 1.62
N ASP A 161 7.73 -1.92 2.62
CA ASP A 161 9.02 -2.54 2.94
C ASP A 161 9.46 -3.58 1.89
N ILE A 162 8.54 -3.95 1.00
CA ILE A 162 8.74 -5.01 0.01
C ILE A 162 8.57 -4.47 -1.42
N TRP A 163 8.56 -3.13 -1.56
CA TRP A 163 8.36 -2.39 -2.79
C TRP A 163 9.06 -3.00 -4.00
N ASN A 164 10.36 -3.30 -3.86
CA ASN A 164 11.21 -3.82 -4.94
C ASN A 164 10.82 -5.23 -5.43
N LYS A 165 9.91 -5.92 -4.72
CA LYS A 165 9.41 -7.25 -5.08
C LYS A 165 8.01 -7.20 -5.68
N LEU A 166 7.39 -6.01 -5.74
CA LEU A 166 6.02 -5.85 -6.18
C LEU A 166 5.95 -5.40 -7.64
N PRO A 167 4.99 -5.90 -8.42
CA PRO A 167 4.73 -5.39 -9.77
C PRO A 167 3.93 -4.08 -9.68
N ILE A 168 4.60 -3.01 -9.26
CA ILE A 168 3.97 -1.68 -9.13
C ILE A 168 3.85 -1.06 -10.52
N ASP A 169 2.65 -0.59 -10.85
CA ASP A 169 2.38 0.04 -12.13
C ASP A 169 2.22 1.54 -11.98
N GLN A 170 1.42 1.95 -10.99
CA GLN A 170 1.16 3.35 -10.72
C GLN A 170 1.15 3.62 -9.22
N VAL A 171 1.56 4.83 -8.87
CA VAL A 171 1.52 5.35 -7.50
C VAL A 171 0.68 6.62 -7.51
N LYS A 172 -0.31 6.71 -6.61
CA LYS A 172 -1.21 7.85 -6.51
C LYS A 172 -1.04 8.56 -5.18
N LEU A 173 -0.72 9.84 -5.26
CA LEU A 173 -0.69 10.74 -4.12
C LEU A 173 -1.99 11.54 -4.10
N VAL A 174 -2.69 11.53 -2.97
CA VAL A 174 -3.90 12.33 -2.75
C VAL A 174 -3.73 13.20 -1.50
N LEU A 175 -3.92 14.51 -1.65
CA LEU A 175 -3.99 15.43 -0.52
C LEU A 175 -5.44 15.76 -0.24
N TYR A 176 -5.84 15.62 1.02
CA TYR A 176 -7.18 15.94 1.49
C TYR A 176 -7.15 17.20 2.36
N LYS A 177 -8.14 18.07 2.15
CA LYS A 177 -8.45 19.19 3.04
C LYS A 177 -9.91 19.04 3.46
N ASN A 178 -10.17 19.01 4.76
CA ASN A 178 -11.53 18.83 5.31
C ASN A 178 -12.27 17.63 4.68
N GLN A 179 -11.59 16.47 4.57
CA GLN A 179 -12.10 15.22 3.98
C GLN A 179 -12.38 15.26 2.47
N THR A 180 -12.11 16.37 1.80
CA THR A 180 -12.23 16.51 0.34
C THR A 180 -10.86 16.40 -0.31
N ALA A 181 -10.73 15.58 -1.35
CA ALA A 181 -9.51 15.50 -2.15
C ALA A 181 -9.30 16.84 -2.88
N VAL A 182 -8.18 17.51 -2.60
CA VAL A 182 -7.81 18.81 -3.20
C VAL A 182 -6.66 18.71 -4.19
N VAL A 183 -5.83 17.68 -4.07
CA VAL A 183 -4.75 17.38 -5.03
C VAL A 183 -4.73 15.89 -5.27
N THR A 184 -4.68 15.49 -6.53
CA THR A 184 -4.46 14.09 -6.94
C THR A 184 -3.37 14.07 -7.98
N MET A 185 -2.30 13.32 -7.72
CA MET A 185 -1.21 13.11 -8.65
C MET A 185 -1.02 11.61 -8.87
N VAL A 186 -0.76 11.20 -10.10
CA VAL A 186 -0.44 9.82 -10.46
C VAL A 186 0.96 9.78 -11.06
N PHE A 187 1.74 8.80 -10.62
CA PHE A 187 3.11 8.55 -11.05
C PHE A 187 3.22 7.15 -11.65
N ASN A 188 4.09 7.00 -12.64
CA ASN A 188 4.58 5.72 -13.10
C ASN A 188 5.38 5.06 -11.99
N GLY A 189 4.90 3.92 -11.51
CA GLY A 189 5.53 3.15 -10.44
C GLY A 189 6.46 2.04 -10.93
N ARG A 190 6.51 1.78 -12.25
CA ARG A 190 7.30 0.68 -12.81
C ARG A 190 8.79 0.94 -12.62
N ASN A 191 9.52 -0.08 -12.17
CA ASN A 191 10.97 -0.02 -11.95
C ASN A 191 11.40 1.14 -11.03
N THR A 192 10.53 1.57 -10.13
CA THR A 192 10.84 2.59 -9.13
C THR A 192 11.22 1.95 -7.80
N THR A 193 11.92 2.69 -6.96
CA THR A 193 12.12 2.37 -5.55
C THR A 193 11.19 3.24 -4.70
N LEU A 194 11.04 2.84 -3.43
CA LEU A 194 10.30 3.65 -2.46
C LEU A 194 10.84 5.08 -2.37
N GLU A 195 12.13 5.30 -2.65
CA GLU A 195 12.81 6.60 -2.58
C GLU A 195 12.61 7.49 -3.81
N ASN A 196 12.35 6.89 -4.99
CA ASN A 196 12.44 7.59 -6.27
C ASN A 196 11.14 7.63 -7.10
N TRP A 197 10.08 6.93 -6.67
CA TRP A 197 8.79 6.94 -7.37
C TRP A 197 8.23 8.38 -7.47
N PHE A 198 8.40 9.18 -6.42
CA PHE A 198 8.04 10.60 -6.39
C PHE A 198 9.14 11.41 -7.08
N SER A 199 9.09 11.44 -8.40
CA SER A 199 9.94 12.27 -9.24
C SER A 199 9.15 12.83 -10.41
N ASP A 200 9.63 13.94 -10.97
CA ASP A 200 9.00 14.61 -12.10
C ASP A 200 8.98 13.73 -13.36
N LYS A 201 10.07 12.99 -13.62
CA LYS A 201 10.17 12.02 -14.71
C LYS A 201 9.12 10.90 -14.65
N ASN A 202 8.59 10.62 -13.46
CA ASN A 202 7.58 9.59 -13.26
C ASN A 202 6.17 10.19 -13.22
N LEU A 203 6.00 11.52 -13.26
CA LEU A 203 4.68 12.14 -13.15
C LEU A 203 3.84 11.87 -14.42
N GLU A 204 2.73 11.16 -14.26
CA GLU A 204 1.80 10.85 -15.34
C GLU A 204 0.61 11.80 -15.37
N SER A 205 0.10 12.20 -14.19
CA SER A 205 -0.97 13.20 -14.10
C SER A 205 -0.87 14.03 -12.83
N SER A 206 -1.31 15.28 -12.94
CA SER A 206 -1.39 16.24 -11.83
C SER A 206 -2.50 17.25 -12.13
N PRO A 207 -2.99 18.01 -11.13
CA PRO A 207 -3.96 19.07 -11.37
C PRO A 207 -3.35 20.34 -11.99
N TRP A 208 -2.03 20.36 -12.20
CA TRP A 208 -1.29 21.48 -12.79
C TRP A 208 -0.75 21.10 -14.17
N ASP A 209 -1.09 21.91 -15.17
CA ASP A 209 -0.67 21.69 -16.57
C ASP A 209 0.78 22.12 -16.82
N ASP A 210 1.30 23.04 -16.00
CA ASP A 210 2.66 23.59 -16.09
C ASP A 210 3.67 22.81 -15.24
N LEU A 211 3.23 21.85 -14.44
CA LEU A 211 4.12 21.11 -13.55
C LEU A 211 5.14 20.28 -14.32
N ALA A 212 4.80 19.77 -15.51
CA ALA A 212 5.77 19.06 -16.34
C ALA A 212 6.84 19.99 -16.94
N THR A 213 6.46 21.22 -17.34
CA THR A 213 7.28 22.12 -18.16
C THR A 213 8.01 23.21 -17.37
N SER A 214 7.52 23.55 -16.17
CA SER A 214 8.14 24.56 -15.30
C SER A 214 9.47 24.08 -14.73
N SER A 215 10.39 25.04 -14.52
CA SER A 215 11.63 24.81 -13.77
C SER A 215 11.31 24.58 -12.29
N LYS A 216 11.95 23.56 -11.70
CA LYS A 216 11.65 23.09 -10.35
C LYS A 216 12.90 23.23 -9.48
N ASN A 217 12.75 23.81 -8.30
CA ASN A 217 13.85 23.91 -7.32
C ASN A 217 14.16 22.53 -6.70
N SER A 218 13.12 21.73 -6.42
CA SER A 218 13.23 20.35 -5.96
C SER A 218 11.93 19.60 -6.22
N PHE A 219 12.02 18.38 -6.74
CA PHE A 219 10.89 17.46 -6.87
C PHE A 219 11.38 16.05 -6.53
N SER A 220 11.43 15.74 -5.24
CA SER A 220 11.92 14.46 -4.73
C SER A 220 11.37 14.22 -3.33
N MET A 221 11.36 12.95 -2.88
CA MET A 221 10.99 12.66 -1.48
C MET A 221 12.01 13.18 -0.46
N VAL A 222 13.30 13.21 -0.84
CA VAL A 222 14.39 13.69 0.02
C VAL A 222 14.33 15.21 0.19
N GLY A 223 13.74 15.93 -0.78
CA GLY A 223 13.73 17.39 -0.83
C GLY A 223 15.05 17.95 -1.40
N VAL A 224 15.44 19.12 -0.91
CA VAL A 224 16.74 19.73 -1.20
C VAL A 224 17.73 19.21 -0.15
N VAL A 225 18.83 18.60 -0.60
CA VAL A 225 19.98 18.26 0.26
C VAL A 225 20.86 19.50 0.43
#